data_AF-A0A2A5ISG8-F1
#
_entry.id   AF-A0A2A5ISG8-F1
#
_cell.length_a   1.000
_cell.length_b   1.000
_cell.length_c   1.000
_cell.angle_alpha   90.00
_cell.angle_beta   90.00
_cell.angle_gamma   90.00
#
_symmetry.space_group_name_H-M   'P 1'
#
loop_
_entity.id
_entity.type
_entity.pdbx_description
1 polymer ?
#
loop_
_entity_poly.entity_id
_entity_poly.type
_entity_poly.pdbx_seq_one_letter_code
_entity_poly.pdbx_strand_id
1 'polypeptide(L)'
;MYTAVLIKGKTYSVMGHVFHLNQEKEIEKKVFQYLNGNDFFSCKEVKAPVDDPKTDDQTKEKPSEEEEPKEAEEEPQQEQKIYTESELKGMNKTEQEAIVIDLGGDPSQLKDKSERIAFILERQEQQEKAGE
;
A
#
# COMPACT_ATOMS: atom_id res chain seq x y z
N MET A 1 14.08 11.10 -10.49
CA MET A 1 14.46 10.14 -9.44
C MET A 1 13.34 10.10 -8.42
N TYR A 2 13.10 8.96 -7.78
CA TYR A 2 12.06 8.84 -6.76
C TYR A 2 12.74 8.53 -5.43
N THR A 3 12.31 9.22 -4.38
CA THR A 3 12.79 8.96 -3.03
C THR A 3 11.63 8.59 -2.12
N ALA A 4 11.89 7.74 -1.14
CA ALA A 4 10.97 7.45 -0.06
C ALA A 4 11.68 7.49 1.29
N VAL A 5 10.97 8.02 2.29
CA VAL A 5 11.40 8.09 3.68
C VAL A 5 10.39 7.33 4.53
N LEU A 6 10.85 6.40 5.36
CA LEU A 6 9.97 5.77 6.35
C LEU A 6 9.71 6.75 7.49
N ILE A 7 8.47 7.18 7.67
CA ILE A 7 8.06 8.14 8.70
C ILE A 7 7.32 7.49 9.87
N LYS A 8 6.84 6.25 9.71
CA LYS A 8 6.26 5.43 10.79
C LYS A 8 6.87 4.03 10.82
N GLY A 9 7.05 3.47 12.01
CA GLY A 9 7.64 2.14 12.21
C GLY A 9 9.12 2.19 12.60
N LYS A 10 9.82 1.05 12.54
CA LYS A 10 11.27 0.95 12.84
C LYS A 10 12.09 0.54 11.62
N THR A 11 11.64 -0.53 10.97
CA THR A 11 12.22 -1.05 9.73
C THR A 11 11.10 -1.60 8.87
N TYR A 12 11.14 -1.34 7.57
CA TYR A 12 10.15 -1.82 6.63
C TYR A 12 10.84 -2.28 5.35
N SER A 13 10.50 -3.48 4.89
CA SER A 13 11.11 -4.09 3.70
C SER A 13 10.08 -4.16 2.59
N VAL A 14 10.32 -3.45 1.48
CA VAL A 14 9.42 -3.41 0.33
C VAL A 14 10.19 -3.68 -0.95
N MET A 15 9.72 -4.61 -1.78
CA MET A 15 10.32 -4.95 -3.08
C MET A 15 11.86 -5.11 -3.05
N GLY A 16 12.42 -5.67 -1.97
CA GLY A 16 13.87 -5.84 -1.81
C GLY A 16 14.62 -4.62 -1.25
N HIS A 17 13.95 -3.47 -1.08
CA HIS A 17 14.48 -2.30 -0.38
C HIS A 17 14.13 -2.35 1.10
N VAL A 18 15.17 -2.32 1.94
CA VAL A 18 15.01 -2.12 3.39
C VAL A 18 15.07 -0.63 3.69
N PHE A 19 14.03 -0.11 4.32
CA PHE A 19 13.92 1.26 4.81
C PHE A 19 14.01 1.25 6.33
N HIS A 20 14.75 2.21 6.88
CA HIS A 20 14.80 2.47 8.31
C HIS A 20 14.08 3.77 8.61
N LEU A 21 13.59 3.89 9.84
CA LEU A 21 12.88 5.07 10.30
C LEU A 21 13.73 6.34 10.05
N ASN A 22 13.10 7.35 9.45
CA ASN A 22 13.67 8.64 9.06
C ASN A 22 14.85 8.55 8.09
N GLN A 23 15.00 7.44 7.36
CA GLN A 23 16.03 7.29 6.34
C GLN A 23 15.43 7.50 4.94
N GLU A 24 15.95 8.51 4.22
CA GLU A 24 15.67 8.68 2.80
C GLU A 24 16.40 7.64 1.97
N LYS A 25 15.70 7.07 1.00
CA LYS A 25 16.26 6.08 0.09
C LYS A 25 15.73 6.32 -1.31
N GLU A 26 16.66 6.29 -2.27
CA GLU A 26 16.31 6.30 -3.69
C GLU A 26 15.68 4.96 -4.08
N ILE A 27 14.61 5.06 -4.85
CA ILE A 27 13.78 3.94 -5.25
C ILE A 27 13.35 4.06 -6.71
N GLU A 28 12.95 2.93 -7.28
CA GLU A 28 12.40 2.88 -8.62
C GLU A 28 10.96 3.40 -8.67
N LYS A 29 10.49 3.80 -9.86
CA LYS A 29 9.10 4.26 -10.06
C LYS A 29 8.06 3.24 -9.58
N LYS A 30 8.34 1.94 -9.77
CA LYS A 30 7.46 0.85 -9.31
C LYS A 30 7.32 0.85 -7.78
N VAL A 31 8.43 1.00 -7.08
CA VAL A 31 8.48 1.08 -5.61
C VAL A 31 7.82 2.38 -5.14
N PHE A 32 8.02 3.48 -5.86
CA PHE A 32 7.40 4.76 -5.54
C PHE A 32 5.88 4.66 -5.62
N GLN A 33 5.32 4.12 -6.71
CA GLN A 33 3.87 3.94 -6.83
C GLN A 33 3.30 3.02 -5.74
N TYR A 34 4.05 1.99 -5.33
CA TYR A 34 3.66 1.10 -4.25
C TYR A 34 3.66 1.78 -2.87
N LEU A 35 4.62 2.68 -2.63
CA LEU A 35 4.76 3.40 -1.36
C LEU A 35 3.94 4.70 -1.32
N ASN A 36 3.59 5.26 -2.47
CA ASN A 36 2.84 6.50 -2.60
C ASN A 36 1.38 6.25 -2.22
N GLY A 37 0.90 6.93 -1.18
CA GLY A 37 -0.38 6.65 -0.55
C GLY A 37 -0.29 5.83 0.74
N ASN A 38 0.91 5.33 1.10
CA ASN A 38 1.11 4.69 2.39
C ASN A 38 1.44 5.70 3.49
N ASP A 39 0.63 5.72 4.55
CA ASP A 39 0.83 6.51 5.77
C ASP A 39 2.19 6.32 6.47
N PHE A 40 2.89 5.24 6.17
CA PHE A 40 4.19 4.91 6.74
C PHE A 40 5.35 5.56 5.98
N PHE A 41 5.12 6.03 4.75
CA PHE A 41 6.17 6.53 3.88
C PHE A 41 5.86 7.92 3.34
N SER A 42 6.87 8.78 3.36
CA SER A 42 6.84 10.05 2.64
C SER A 42 7.60 9.86 1.33
N CYS A 43 6.87 9.82 0.22
CA CYS A 43 7.43 9.63 -1.12
C CYS A 43 7.52 10.97 -1.85
N LYS A 44 8.61 11.23 -2.57
CA LYS A 44 8.80 12.45 -3.38
C LYS A 44 9.34 12.09 -4.76
N GLU A 45 8.76 12.69 -5.79
CA GLU A 45 9.37 12.69 -7.12
C GLU A 45 10.35 13.86 -7.20
N VAL A 46 11.65 13.55 -7.22
CA VAL A 46 12.70 14.56 -7.39
C VAL A 46 13.08 14.58 -8.87
N LYS A 47 12.67 15.65 -9.55
CA LYS A 47 13.13 15.96 -10.90
C LYS A 47 14.57 16.45 -10.76
N ALA A 48 15.54 15.56 -10.92
CA ALA A 48 16.94 15.79 -10.59
C ALA A 48 17.44 17.16 -11.09
N PRO A 49 17.91 18.05 -10.20
CA PRO A 49 19.07 18.86 -10.47
C PRO A 49 20.29 18.14 -9.89
N VAL A 50 21.36 18.14 -10.66
CA VAL A 50 22.69 17.73 -10.24
C VAL A 50 23.12 18.35 -8.90
N ASP A 51 23.93 17.59 -8.15
CA ASP A 51 24.86 18.00 -7.07
C ASP A 51 24.31 18.10 -5.62
N ASP A 52 24.81 17.20 -4.75
CA ASP A 52 24.90 17.24 -3.27
C ASP A 52 25.46 18.60 -2.72
N PRO A 53 25.48 18.92 -1.40
CA PRO A 53 25.19 18.13 -0.19
C PRO A 53 24.35 18.86 0.92
N LYS A 54 23.97 18.10 1.97
CA LYS A 54 23.71 18.44 3.41
C LYS A 54 23.09 19.79 3.81
N THR A 55 22.22 19.73 4.84
CA THR A 55 22.07 20.61 6.05
C THR A 55 20.56 20.71 6.36
N ASP A 56 20.09 20.02 7.40
CA ASP A 56 19.77 20.55 8.74
C ASP A 56 18.69 21.65 8.75
N ASP A 57 17.81 21.52 9.74
CA ASP A 57 16.99 22.57 10.34
C ASP A 57 15.65 23.00 9.66
N GLN A 58 14.59 22.55 10.33
CA GLN A 58 13.45 23.34 10.81
C GLN A 58 12.53 24.14 9.85
N THR A 59 11.24 23.84 10.04
CA THR A 59 10.13 24.81 10.17
C THR A 59 9.58 25.45 8.89
N LYS A 60 8.34 25.08 8.54
CA LYS A 60 7.21 26.01 8.31
C LYS A 60 5.93 25.24 8.03
N GLU A 61 4.96 25.28 8.95
CA GLU A 61 3.76 26.14 8.89
C GLU A 61 2.69 25.63 7.92
N LYS A 62 1.56 25.19 8.49
CA LYS A 62 0.23 25.18 7.87
C LYS A 62 -0.21 26.65 7.63
N PRO A 63 -1.10 26.97 6.66
CA PRO A 63 -2.55 26.67 6.71
C PRO A 63 -3.09 26.06 5.39
N SER A 64 -4.13 25.21 5.40
CA SER A 64 -5.56 25.56 5.14
C SER A 64 -5.70 26.58 4.00
N GLU A 65 -6.50 26.39 2.93
CA GLU A 65 -7.83 25.79 2.83
C GLU A 65 -8.21 25.72 1.32
N GLU A 66 -9.12 24.79 0.99
CA GLU A 66 -10.19 24.94 -0.01
C GLU A 66 -9.87 25.08 -1.52
N GLU A 67 -10.06 24.00 -2.28
CA GLU A 67 -11.08 23.93 -3.35
C GLU A 67 -11.19 22.49 -3.88
N GLU A 68 -12.20 21.77 -3.39
CA GLU A 68 -12.97 20.81 -4.20
C GLU A 68 -14.11 21.62 -4.87
N PRO A 69 -14.83 21.15 -5.92
CA PRO A 69 -14.84 19.79 -6.49
C PRO A 69 -14.92 19.71 -8.03
N LYS A 70 -14.64 18.52 -8.59
CA LYS A 70 -15.53 17.74 -9.50
C LYS A 70 -14.77 16.85 -10.50
N GLU A 71 -14.95 15.56 -10.25
CA GLU A 71 -15.38 14.54 -11.23
C GLU A 71 -14.57 14.39 -12.52
N ALA A 72 -13.66 13.42 -12.49
CA ALA A 72 -13.61 12.38 -13.52
C ALA A 72 -13.43 11.04 -12.79
N GLU A 73 -14.50 10.23 -12.79
CA GLU A 73 -14.46 8.80 -12.52
C GLU A 73 -13.32 8.13 -13.29
N GLU A 74 -12.26 7.78 -12.59
CA GLU A 74 -11.67 6.46 -12.69
C GLU A 74 -11.52 6.00 -11.24
N GLU A 75 -12.34 5.02 -10.85
CA GLU A 75 -12.17 4.33 -9.58
C GLU A 75 -10.68 4.00 -9.40
N PRO A 76 -10.06 4.26 -8.24
CA PRO A 76 -8.74 3.75 -8.00
C PRO A 76 -8.88 2.24 -8.06
N GLN A 77 -8.46 1.63 -9.18
CA GLN A 77 -8.22 0.21 -9.29
C GLN A 77 -7.11 -0.07 -8.28
N GLN A 78 -7.52 -0.22 -7.01
CA GLN A 78 -6.70 -0.81 -5.98
C GLN A 78 -6.28 -2.13 -6.58
N GLU A 79 -5.00 -2.25 -6.90
CA GLU A 79 -4.39 -3.47 -7.40
C GLU A 79 -4.65 -4.54 -6.32
N GLN A 80 -5.79 -5.24 -6.44
CA GLN A 80 -6.29 -6.17 -5.44
C GLN A 80 -5.26 -7.28 -5.35
N LYS A 81 -4.56 -7.32 -4.21
CA LYS A 81 -3.47 -8.26 -4.01
C LYS A 81 -4.03 -9.67 -4.08
N ILE A 82 -3.76 -10.39 -5.17
CA ILE A 82 -4.18 -11.77 -5.37
C ILE A 82 -3.40 -12.67 -4.41
N TYR A 83 -4.11 -13.50 -3.65
CA TYR A 83 -3.51 -14.41 -2.68
C TYR A 83 -3.62 -15.83 -3.20
N THR A 84 -2.54 -16.60 -3.08
CA THR A 84 -2.59 -18.03 -3.44
C THR A 84 -3.07 -18.88 -2.27
N GLU A 85 -3.66 -20.06 -2.55
CA GLU A 85 -4.12 -21.00 -1.50
C GLU A 85 -3.01 -21.28 -0.47
N SER A 86 -1.78 -21.48 -0.94
CA SER A 86 -0.60 -21.75 -0.12
C SER A 86 -0.29 -20.61 0.85
N GLU A 87 -0.40 -19.35 0.41
CA GLU A 87 -0.17 -18.17 1.25
C GLU A 87 -1.26 -18.02 2.30
N LEU A 88 -2.53 -18.16 1.89
CA LEU A 88 -3.65 -18.10 2.82
C LEU A 88 -3.58 -19.25 3.83
N LYS A 89 -3.12 -20.43 3.42
CA LYS A 89 -2.89 -21.55 4.33
C LYS A 89 -1.76 -21.30 5.32
N GLY A 90 -0.77 -20.46 4.98
CA GLY A 90 0.28 -20.00 5.87
C GLY A 90 -0.16 -18.90 6.85
N MET A 91 -1.21 -18.15 6.52
CA MET A 91 -1.70 -17.02 7.31
C MET A 91 -2.45 -17.41 8.59
N ASN A 92 -2.44 -16.48 9.55
CA ASN A 92 -3.21 -16.58 10.78
C ASN A 92 -4.69 -16.23 10.54
N LYS A 93 -5.55 -16.67 11.47
CA LYS A 93 -7.01 -16.42 11.40
C LYS A 93 -7.32 -14.93 11.18
N THR A 94 -6.74 -14.04 11.96
CA THR A 94 -6.98 -12.59 11.86
C THR A 94 -6.59 -12.00 10.50
N GLU A 95 -5.50 -12.50 9.91
CA GLU A 95 -5.06 -12.05 8.58
C GLU A 95 -6.04 -12.50 7.50
N GLN A 96 -6.50 -13.75 7.55
CA GLN A 96 -7.54 -14.24 6.64
C GLN A 96 -8.86 -13.47 6.80
N GLU A 97 -9.28 -13.18 8.03
CA GLU A 97 -10.51 -12.44 8.30
C GLU A 97 -10.42 -10.99 7.76
N ALA A 98 -9.26 -10.35 7.87
CA ALA A 98 -9.04 -9.02 7.29
C ALA A 98 -9.18 -9.04 5.75
N ILE A 99 -8.64 -10.07 5.08
CA ILE A 99 -8.75 -10.22 3.63
C ILE A 99 -10.20 -10.51 3.22
N VAL A 100 -10.92 -11.33 3.99
CA VAL A 100 -12.35 -11.56 3.75
C VAL A 100 -13.14 -10.26 3.81
N ILE A 101 -12.88 -9.39 4.80
CA ILE A 101 -13.54 -8.08 4.94
C ILE A 101 -13.20 -7.17 3.75
N ASP A 102 -11.92 -7.14 3.35
CA ASP A 102 -11.43 -6.34 2.22
C ASP A 102 -12.13 -6.74 0.90
N LEU A 103 -12.39 -8.04 0.71
CA LEU A 103 -13.15 -8.60 -0.41
C LEU A 103 -14.68 -8.47 -0.26
N GLY A 104 -15.14 -7.68 0.72
CA GLY A 104 -16.56 -7.41 1.00
C GLY A 104 -17.32 -8.61 1.55
N GLY A 105 -16.63 -9.57 2.16
CA GLY A 105 -17.21 -10.73 2.84
C GLY A 105 -17.35 -10.54 4.34
N ASP A 106 -18.14 -11.42 4.96
CA ASP A 106 -18.30 -11.46 6.41
C ASP A 106 -17.51 -12.65 7.01
N PRO A 107 -16.43 -12.39 7.78
CA PRO A 107 -15.62 -13.45 8.36
C PRO A 107 -16.35 -14.26 9.44
N SER A 108 -17.43 -13.73 10.01
CA SER A 108 -18.23 -14.45 11.02
C SER A 108 -19.10 -15.54 10.39
N GLN A 109 -19.41 -15.45 9.08
CA GLN A 109 -20.08 -16.52 8.34
C GLN A 109 -19.16 -17.70 8.06
N LEU A 110 -17.84 -17.47 8.01
CA LEU A 110 -16.83 -18.46 7.65
C LEU A 110 -16.21 -19.04 8.93
N LYS A 111 -16.58 -20.27 9.29
CA LYS A 111 -16.20 -20.87 10.57
C LYS A 111 -14.82 -21.49 10.48
N ASP A 112 -14.56 -22.17 9.38
CA ASP A 112 -13.33 -22.92 9.15
C ASP A 112 -12.29 -22.14 8.35
N LYS A 113 -11.02 -22.46 8.58
CA LYS A 113 -9.89 -21.90 7.83
C LYS A 113 -10.04 -22.15 6.33
N SER A 114 -10.49 -23.34 5.95
CA SER A 114 -10.70 -23.71 4.55
C SER A 114 -11.83 -22.91 3.89
N GLU A 115 -12.91 -22.62 4.62
CA GLU A 115 -14.01 -21.78 4.11
C GLU A 115 -13.54 -20.35 3.84
N ARG A 116 -12.71 -19.78 4.73
CA ARG A 116 -12.09 -18.47 4.53
C ARG A 116 -11.19 -18.44 3.30
N ILE A 117 -10.32 -19.45 3.15
CA ILE A 117 -9.40 -19.55 2.00
C ILE A 117 -10.19 -19.65 0.68
N ALA A 118 -11.20 -20.52 0.63
CA ALA A 118 -12.01 -20.72 -0.57
C ALA A 118 -12.78 -19.44 -0.95
N PHE A 119 -13.37 -18.74 0.03
CA PHE A 119 -14.06 -17.48 -0.19
C PHE A 119 -13.13 -16.42 -0.77
N ILE A 120 -11.91 -16.29 -0.23
CA ILE A 120 -10.94 -15.31 -0.72
C ILE A 120 -10.58 -15.58 -2.19
N LEU A 121 -10.26 -16.83 -2.53
CA LEU A 121 -9.91 -17.22 -3.90
C LEU A 121 -11.07 -16.98 -4.89
N GLU A 122 -12.29 -17.34 -4.50
CA GLU A 122 -13.48 -17.15 -5.34
C GLU A 122 -13.76 -15.67 -5.61
N ARG A 123 -13.64 -14.82 -4.59
CA ARG A 123 -13.90 -13.37 -4.72
C ARG A 123 -12.83 -12.68 -5.56
N GLN A 124 -11.57 -13.12 -5.44
CA GLN A 124 -10.48 -12.64 -6.29
C GLN A 124 -10.72 -12.97 -7.76
N GLU A 125 -11.15 -14.19 -8.08
CA GLU A 125 -11.48 -14.57 -9.47
C GLU A 125 -12.69 -13.79 -10.01
N GLN A 126 -13.71 -13.52 -9.19
CA GLN A 126 -14.87 -12.71 -9.60
C GLN A 126 -14.50 -11.24 -9.88
N GLN A 127 -13.57 -10.67 -9.10
CA GLN A 127 -13.09 -9.30 -9.33
C GLN A 127 -12.24 -9.19 -10.59
N GLU A 128 -11.39 -10.19 -10.90
CA GLU A 128 -10.66 -10.23 -12.18
C GLU A 128 -11.61 -10.26 -13.38
N LYS A 129 -12.72 -11.00 -13.31
CA LYS A 129 -13.68 -11.10 -14.42
C LYS A 129 -14.61 -9.91 -14.58
N ALA A 130 -14.83 -9.12 -13.54
CA ALA A 130 -15.73 -7.97 -13.57
C ALA A 130 -15.06 -6.69 -14.11
N GLY A 131 -13.72 -6.68 -14.18
CA GLY A 131 -12.92 -5.58 -14.71
C GLY A 131 -12.56 -5.69 -16.21
N GLU A 132 -13.11 -6.67 -16.93
CA GLU A 132 -12.83 -6.93 -18.36
C GLU A 132 -13.99 -6.50 -19.29
#